data_AF-A0A1W5D532-F1
#
_entry.id   AF-A0A1W5D532-F1
#
_cell.length_a   1.000
_cell.length_b   1.000
_cell.length_c   1.000
_cell.angle_alpha   90.00
_cell.angle_beta   90.00
_cell.angle_gamma   90.00
#
_symmetry.space_group_name_H-M   'P 1'
#
loop_
_entity.id
_entity.type
_entity.pdbx_description
1 polymer ?
#
loop_
_entity_poly.entity_id
_entity_poly.type
_entity_poly.pdbx_seq_one_letter_code
_entity_poly.pdbx_strand_id
1 'polypeptide(L)'
;MIDTDYYYPILLNKYLVQSTVGRSRVGAFLAKEAGSINPANLNLTYGNLTEINAAKIMRLAAPFAAKGGQKQSNLVHLKSDQIVGQWRDSTYGIGGGRVPFDQS
;
A
#
# COMPACT_ATOMS: atom_id res chain seq x y z
N MET A 1 7.28 2.39 2.69
CA MET A 1 6.36 2.11 3.81
C MET A 1 5.26 1.22 3.23
N ILE A 2 4.94 0.09 3.86
CA ILE A 2 4.05 -0.95 3.28
C ILE A 2 2.58 -0.50 3.22
N ASP A 3 2.21 0.41 4.10
CA ASP A 3 0.90 1.01 4.27
C ASP A 3 0.37 1.82 3.07
N THR A 4 1.23 2.42 2.25
CA THR A 4 0.75 3.27 1.14
C THR A 4 -0.06 2.47 0.11
N ASP A 5 0.33 1.22 -0.14
CA ASP A 5 -0.40 0.31 -1.03
C ASP A 5 -1.82 0.04 -0.49
N TYR A 6 -2.04 0.00 0.83
CA TYR A 6 -3.35 -0.27 1.41
C TYR A 6 -4.35 0.89 1.25
N TYR A 7 -3.89 2.10 0.97
CA TYR A 7 -4.77 3.20 0.56
C TYR A 7 -5.24 3.07 -0.89
N TYR A 8 -4.54 2.28 -1.71
CA TYR A 8 -4.82 2.18 -3.14
C TYR A 8 -6.27 1.75 -3.44
N PRO A 9 -6.82 0.67 -2.84
CA PRO A 9 -8.21 0.26 -3.11
C PRO A 9 -9.23 1.31 -2.64
N ILE A 10 -8.92 2.02 -1.55
CA ILE A 10 -9.76 3.11 -1.03
C ILE A 10 -9.80 4.26 -2.04
N LEU A 11 -8.65 4.66 -2.59
CA LEU A 11 -8.54 5.71 -3.59
C LEU A 11 -9.21 5.33 -4.91
N LEU A 12 -9.02 4.09 -5.38
CA LEU A 12 -9.69 3.59 -6.58
C LEU A 12 -11.20 3.63 -6.41
N ASN A 13 -11.72 3.15 -5.28
CA ASN A 13 -13.15 3.22 -5.02
C ASN A 13 -13.65 4.67 -4.95
N LYS A 14 -12.94 5.56 -4.23
CA LYS A 14 -13.33 6.96 -4.09
C LYS A 14 -13.35 7.70 -5.43
N TYR A 15 -12.32 7.49 -6.25
CA TYR A 15 -12.16 8.22 -7.51
C TYR A 15 -12.84 7.53 -8.68
N LEU A 16 -12.56 6.26 -8.95
CA LEU A 16 -13.04 5.57 -10.14
C LEU A 16 -14.49 5.07 -10.03
N VAL A 17 -14.97 4.78 -8.82
CA VAL A 17 -16.32 4.25 -8.59
C VAL A 17 -17.29 5.32 -8.10
N GLN A 18 -16.94 6.04 -7.03
CA GLN A 18 -17.87 6.97 -6.38
C GLN A 18 -17.95 8.35 -7.05
N SER A 19 -16.90 8.79 -7.75
CA SER A 19 -16.90 10.10 -8.42
C SER A 19 -17.47 10.02 -9.83
N THR A 20 -18.37 10.96 -10.16
CA THR A 20 -18.91 11.11 -11.52
C THR A 20 -17.82 11.39 -12.56
N VAL A 21 -16.80 12.18 -12.20
CA VAL A 21 -15.66 12.48 -13.09
C VAL A 21 -14.78 11.26 -13.31
N GLY A 22 -14.54 10.47 -12.28
CA GLY A 22 -13.72 9.26 -12.43
C GLY A 22 -14.44 8.18 -13.24
N ARG A 23 -15.75 8.00 -13.05
CA ARG A 23 -16.57 7.08 -13.84
C ARG A 23 -16.54 7.37 -15.34
N SER A 24 -16.50 8.64 -15.75
CA SER A 24 -16.40 8.99 -17.18
C SER A 24 -15.00 8.75 -17.76
N ARG A 25 -13.96 8.70 -16.92
CA ARG A 25 -12.55 8.56 -17.34
C ARG A 25 -12.00 7.14 -17.18
N VAL A 26 -12.63 6.30 -16.36
CA VAL A 26 -12.09 5.01 -15.94
C VAL A 26 -11.78 4.08 -17.11
N GLY A 27 -12.68 3.97 -18.10
CA GLY A 27 -12.46 3.09 -19.24
C GLY A 27 -11.19 3.45 -20.03
N ALA A 28 -11.04 4.72 -20.39
CA ALA A 28 -9.86 5.20 -21.12
C ALA A 28 -8.57 5.11 -20.28
N PHE A 29 -8.67 5.37 -18.97
CA PHE A 29 -7.53 5.24 -18.05
C PHE A 29 -7.06 3.78 -17.95
N LEU A 30 -7.96 2.84 -17.70
CA LEU A 30 -7.60 1.43 -17.52
C LEU A 30 -7.11 0.79 -18.83
N ALA A 31 -7.55 1.26 -19.99
CA ALA A 31 -7.09 0.76 -21.29
C ALA A 31 -5.70 1.27 -21.72
N LYS A 32 -5.11 2.23 -20.99
CA LYS A 32 -3.81 2.79 -21.35
C LYS A 32 -2.70 1.76 -21.11
N GLU A 33 -1.84 1.60 -22.11
CA GLU A 33 -0.62 0.78 -22.03
C GLU A 33 0.35 1.33 -20.97
N ALA A 34 0.87 0.46 -20.11
CA ALA A 34 1.79 0.82 -19.04
C ALA A 34 3.28 0.66 -19.44
N GLY A 35 3.54 -0.09 -20.53
CA GLY A 35 4.89 -0.38 -21.01
C GLY A 35 5.70 0.86 -21.40
N SER A 36 5.04 1.96 -21.78
CA SER A 36 5.72 3.20 -22.15
C SER A 36 6.38 3.92 -20.96
N ILE A 37 5.95 3.63 -19.73
CA ILE A 37 6.48 4.24 -18.50
C ILE A 37 7.50 3.33 -17.84
N ASN A 38 7.22 2.03 -17.81
CA ASN A 38 8.13 1.04 -17.29
C ASN A 38 8.16 -0.16 -18.25
N PRO A 39 9.29 -0.45 -18.92
CA PRO A 39 9.42 -1.58 -19.82
C PRO A 39 9.13 -2.94 -19.15
N ALA A 40 9.26 -3.06 -17.83
CA ALA A 40 8.87 -4.26 -17.09
C ALA A 40 7.35 -4.55 -17.15
N ASN A 41 6.55 -3.55 -17.52
CA ASN A 41 5.10 -3.64 -17.70
C ASN A 41 4.71 -3.69 -19.18
N LEU A 42 5.60 -4.14 -20.07
CA LEU A 42 5.28 -4.33 -21.48
C LEU A 42 4.07 -5.28 -21.62
N ASN A 43 3.15 -4.96 -22.54
CA ASN A 43 1.90 -5.69 -22.78
C ASN A 43 0.92 -5.71 -21.59
N LEU A 44 1.13 -4.85 -20.60
CA LEU A 44 0.18 -4.64 -19.52
C LEU A 44 -0.48 -3.27 -19.66
N THR A 45 -1.77 -3.23 -19.41
CA THR A 45 -2.52 -1.98 -19.24
C THR A 45 -2.51 -1.53 -17.78
N TYR A 46 -2.87 -0.26 -17.52
CA TYR A 46 -3.14 0.19 -16.15
C TYR A 46 -4.26 -0.61 -15.48
N GLY A 47 -5.24 -1.12 -16.25
CA GLY A 47 -6.24 -2.06 -15.77
C GLY A 47 -5.63 -3.33 -15.18
N ASN A 48 -4.71 -3.96 -15.91
CA ASN A 48 -4.02 -5.16 -15.42
C ASN A 48 -3.21 -4.86 -14.16
N LEU A 49 -2.49 -3.74 -14.13
CA LEU A 49 -1.71 -3.35 -12.95
C LEU A 49 -2.59 -3.06 -11.74
N THR A 50 -3.75 -2.42 -11.94
CA THR A 50 -4.74 -2.18 -10.89
C THR A 50 -5.25 -3.49 -10.30
N GLU A 51 -5.60 -4.47 -11.14
CA GLU A 51 -6.08 -5.77 -10.71
C GLU A 51 -5.00 -6.56 -9.94
N ILE A 52 -3.78 -6.62 -10.49
CA ILE A 52 -2.63 -7.30 -9.85
C ILE A 52 -2.38 -6.70 -8.45
N ASN A 53 -2.40 -5.38 -8.33
CA ASN A 53 -2.17 -4.70 -7.06
C ASN A 53 -3.31 -4.95 -6.07
N ALA A 54 -4.57 -4.80 -6.50
CA ALA A 54 -5.74 -5.06 -5.67
C ALA A 54 -5.76 -6.52 -5.16
N ALA A 55 -5.50 -7.49 -6.04
CA ALA A 55 -5.42 -8.90 -5.67
C ALA A 55 -4.31 -9.18 -4.64
N LYS A 56 -3.12 -8.57 -4.84
CA LYS A 56 -2.01 -8.66 -3.88
C LYS A 56 -2.42 -8.10 -2.52
N ILE A 57 -3.02 -6.91 -2.46
CA ILE A 57 -3.45 -6.28 -1.21
C ILE A 57 -4.50 -7.14 -0.50
N MET A 58 -5.52 -7.60 -1.23
CA MET A 58 -6.58 -8.44 -0.66
C MET A 58 -5.99 -9.74 -0.09
N ARG A 59 -5.04 -10.37 -0.80
CA ARG A 59 -4.36 -11.58 -0.32
C ARG A 59 -3.55 -11.33 0.95
N LEU A 60 -2.84 -10.20 1.03
CA LEU A 60 -2.03 -9.86 2.20
C LEU A 60 -2.88 -9.45 3.41
N ALA A 61 -4.03 -8.80 3.18
CA ALA A 61 -4.96 -8.39 4.23
C ALA A 61 -5.84 -9.52 4.76
N ALA A 62 -6.08 -10.57 3.95
CA ALA A 62 -7.05 -11.62 4.25
C ALA A 62 -6.86 -12.30 5.62
N PRO A 63 -5.64 -12.68 6.07
CA PRO A 63 -5.45 -13.33 7.36
C PRO A 63 -5.86 -12.45 8.54
N PHE A 64 -5.64 -11.14 8.45
CA PHE A 64 -6.04 -10.18 9.48
C PHE A 64 -7.56 -9.93 9.48
N ALA A 65 -8.15 -9.83 8.28
CA ALA A 65 -9.57 -9.58 8.09
C ALA A 65 -10.47 -10.79 8.41
N ALA A 66 -9.92 -12.00 8.44
CA ALA A 66 -10.67 -13.21 8.78
C ALA A 66 -11.24 -13.16 10.21
N LYS A 67 -12.33 -13.91 10.44
CA LYS A 67 -12.94 -14.02 11.77
C LYS A 67 -11.92 -14.56 12.78
N GLY A 68 -11.66 -13.78 13.84
CA GLY A 68 -10.62 -14.11 14.83
C GLY A 68 -9.18 -13.95 14.33
N GLY A 69 -8.99 -13.33 13.16
CA GLY A 69 -7.70 -13.11 12.50
C GLY A 69 -6.94 -11.88 12.98
N GLN A 70 -7.55 -11.03 13.80
CA GLN A 70 -6.94 -9.81 14.37
C GLN A 70 -5.92 -10.16 15.47
N LYS A 71 -4.85 -10.87 15.09
CA LYS A 71 -3.76 -11.34 15.95
C LYS A 71 -2.45 -10.73 15.50
N GLN A 72 -1.50 -10.56 16.42
CA GLN A 72 -0.17 -10.00 16.13
C GLN A 72 0.53 -10.73 14.98
N SER A 73 0.43 -12.06 14.91
CA SER A 73 1.03 -12.89 13.84
C SER A 73 0.53 -12.54 12.44
N ASN A 74 -0.69 -12.00 12.33
CA ASN A 74 -1.35 -11.66 11.08
C ASN A 74 -1.25 -10.17 10.73
N LEU A 75 -0.55 -9.37 11.54
CA LEU A 75 -0.23 -8.00 11.17
C LEU A 75 0.65 -7.98 9.93
N VAL A 76 0.56 -6.91 9.16
CA VAL A 76 1.37 -6.74 7.96
C VAL A 76 2.83 -6.55 8.37
N HIS A 77 3.67 -7.52 8.03
CA HIS A 77 5.09 -7.52 8.36
C HIS A 77 5.87 -6.58 7.44
N LEU A 78 6.90 -5.94 7.98
CA LEU A 78 7.91 -5.26 7.19
C LEU A 78 8.59 -6.26 6.26
N LYS A 79 8.99 -5.83 5.04
CA LYS A 79 9.68 -6.73 4.11
C LYS A 79 11.01 -7.14 4.75
N SER A 80 11.37 -8.41 4.62
CA SER A 80 12.54 -9.02 5.25
C SER A 80 13.88 -8.38 4.86
N ASP A 81 13.90 -7.62 3.77
CA ASP A 81 15.04 -6.92 3.19
C ASP A 81 15.01 -5.40 3.43
N GLN A 82 13.99 -4.86 4.11
CA GLN A 82 14.01 -3.46 4.53
C GLN A 82 14.78 -3.33 5.85
N ILE A 83 15.96 -2.69 5.78
CA ILE A 83 16.62 -2.11 6.95
C ILE A 83 15.68 -1.06 7.51
N VAL A 84 14.91 -1.43 8.53
CA VAL A 84 14.27 -0.45 9.40
C VAL A 84 15.36 0.06 10.32
N GLY A 85 15.83 1.28 10.07
CA GLY A 85 16.64 1.97 11.05
C GLY A 85 15.88 1.97 12.38
N GLN A 86 16.56 1.61 13.47
CA GLN A 86 16.04 1.93 14.79
C GLN A 86 15.80 3.44 14.79
N TRP A 87 14.61 3.91 15.17
CA TRP A 87 14.33 5.35 15.24
C TRP A 87 15.37 6.13 16.08
N ARG A 88 16.08 5.40 16.96
CA ARG A 88 17.25 5.81 17.75
C ARG A 88 18.49 6.23 16.94
N ASP A 89 18.65 5.77 15.71
CA ASP A 89 19.85 6.07 14.90
C ASP A 89 19.67 7.29 14.00
N SER A 90 18.50 7.94 14.05
CA SER A 90 18.33 9.27 13.48
C SER A 90 18.70 10.30 14.54
N THR A 91 19.69 11.14 14.24
CA THR A 91 20.10 12.31 15.06
C THR A 91 18.95 13.30 15.35
N TYR A 92 17.77 13.10 14.75
CA TYR A 92 16.55 13.90 14.91
C TYR A 92 15.40 13.14 15.61
N GLY A 93 15.59 11.88 16.00
CA GLY A 93 14.54 10.94 16.42
C GLY A 93 13.96 11.14 17.82
N ILE A 94 14.36 12.19 18.54
CA ILE A 94 13.79 12.53 19.86
C ILE A 94 12.64 13.52 19.78
N GLY A 95 12.35 14.15 18.63
CA GLY A 95 11.26 15.13 18.54
C GLY A 95 11.29 16.21 19.65
N GLY A 96 12.49 16.55 20.15
CA GLY A 96 12.67 17.49 21.27
C GLY A 96 12.35 16.94 22.67
N GLY A 97 12.00 15.66 22.82
CA GLY A 97 11.75 15.04 24.12
C GLY A 97 13.04 14.75 24.88
N ARG A 98 13.14 15.26 26.12
CA ARG A 98 14.32 15.13 27.01
C ARG A 98 14.38 13.83 27.81
N VAL A 99 13.35 12.99 27.78
CA VAL A 99 13.25 11.80 28.65
C VAL A 99 12.89 10.57 27.83
N PRO A 100 13.70 9.49 27.87
CA PRO A 100 13.37 8.22 27.22
C PRO A 100 12.17 7.53 27.89
N PHE A 101 11.32 6.87 27.11
CA PHE A 101 10.30 5.95 27.61
C PHE A 101 10.92 4.57 27.87
N ASP A 102 11.88 4.51 28.78
CA ASP A 102 12.22 3.27 29.48
C ASP A 102 12.06 3.58 30.97
N GLN A 103 10.93 3.17 31.54
CA GLN A 103 10.82 2.96 32.97
C GLN A 103 11.21 1.51 33.23
N SER A 104 12.32 1.33 33.93
CA SER A 104 12.68 0.10 34.63
C SER A 104 11.62 -0.30 35.65
#